data_AF-A0A915LBY3-F1
#
_entry.id   AF-A0A915LBY3-F1
#
_cell.length_a   1.000
_cell.length_b   1.000
_cell.length_c   1.000
_cell.angle_alpha   90.00
_cell.angle_beta   90.00
_cell.angle_gamma   90.00
#
_symmetry.space_group_name_H-M   'P 1'
#
loop_
_entity.id
_entity.type
_entity.pdbx_description
1 polymer ?
#
loop_
_entity_poly.entity_id
_entity_poly.type
_entity_poly.pdbx_seq_one_letter_code
_entity_poly.pdbx_strand_id
1 'polypeptide(L)'
;MDILGCGCCKACQPRYKRLVDSIYPAYPEMGLVKSNMQKLTFYAISHPEKLDRIGDYLANKLSRDIYRLRIGFVRLSVEAMDSLLAACHGSPSLNLFVESFLKVIQKLLETQQPDFEIMATDSFVGFANIQEDTPSYHRRYDFFISKFSSLCHNCHPANSIKSKLRGAGIKGLRGVVRKTVSDDLQANIWEKQHMEKIIPSLLFNMHDGMSRIKVRCLVLQDNISQKNLNLRILIILQWNLLNDAASHSGIDSIDARRNIFSSDENADEMPLSLADSCLRELIGKASFGNMKGVLQPVLNHFDNHRLWFGCPPTFAIACFEIIMYSIQAQYSYFVIQLVINHLDLHSDDDVDIRLGIATVLSRIVLIATNTSIGPTLLEIFNSMLRHLRQSVDMQFNSTDSLSDDTERQYQETLINTMGDFANNLPDYQKVEIMLFIIGKVPTHGGRQAESFLLKVLVRTLLKVATKYRTGHLATVLSPSFLEPLLRLALNDDSCVRLL
;
A
#
# COMPACT_ATOMS: atom_id res chain seq x y z
N MET A 1 -31.55 -21.69 38.77
CA MET A 1 -32.75 -22.54 38.68
C MET A 1 -32.74 -23.19 37.30
N ASP A 2 -32.12 -24.35 37.25
CA ASP A 2 -32.05 -25.20 36.08
C ASP A 2 -33.43 -25.78 35.78
N ILE A 3 -34.00 -25.40 34.64
CA ILE A 3 -35.14 -26.13 34.08
C ILE A 3 -34.58 -27.14 33.09
N LEU A 4 -34.48 -28.37 33.55
CA LEU A 4 -34.39 -29.58 32.73
C LEU A 4 -35.57 -29.59 31.73
N GLY A 5 -35.31 -29.11 30.51
CA GLY A 5 -36.24 -29.12 29.40
C GLY A 5 -36.32 -30.51 28.76
N CYS A 6 -37.40 -31.22 29.09
CA CYS A 6 -37.89 -32.47 28.52
C CYS A 6 -37.67 -32.61 26.99
N GLY A 7 -37.02 -33.71 26.58
CA GLY A 7 -36.71 -34.08 25.20
C GLY A 7 -37.87 -34.68 24.40
N CYS A 8 -39.11 -34.25 24.62
CA CYS A 8 -40.29 -34.84 23.97
C CYS A 8 -41.26 -33.76 23.48
N CYS A 9 -40.95 -33.07 22.38
CA CYS A 9 -41.95 -32.49 21.44
C CYS A 9 -41.26 -31.77 20.27
N LYS A 10 -40.85 -32.50 19.23
CA LYS A 10 -40.49 -31.87 17.94
C LYS A 10 -41.67 -31.10 17.32
N ALA A 11 -42.92 -31.38 17.74
CA ALA A 11 -44.14 -30.74 17.24
C ALA A 11 -44.38 -29.32 17.80
N CYS A 12 -43.90 -28.99 19.00
CA CYS A 12 -44.08 -27.67 19.63
C CYS A 12 -42.97 -26.66 19.26
N GLN A 13 -41.99 -27.06 18.43
CA GLN A 13 -40.93 -26.16 17.99
C GLN A 13 -41.42 -25.21 16.89
N PRO A 14 -41.10 -23.91 17.00
CA PRO A 14 -41.36 -22.93 15.96
C PRO A 14 -40.89 -23.42 14.58
N ARG A 15 -41.71 -23.17 13.54
CA ARG A 15 -41.48 -23.68 12.18
C ARG A 15 -40.08 -23.38 11.65
N TYR A 16 -39.57 -22.17 11.90
CA TYR A 16 -38.23 -21.75 11.47
C TYR A 16 -37.12 -22.60 12.10
N LYS A 17 -37.22 -23.00 13.38
CA LYS A 17 -36.22 -23.85 14.03
C LYS A 17 -36.17 -25.24 13.41
N ARG A 18 -37.35 -25.82 13.10
CA ARG A 18 -37.45 -27.12 12.43
C ARG A 18 -36.84 -27.09 11.03
N LEU A 19 -37.07 -26.02 10.28
CA LEU A 19 -36.47 -25.83 8.95
C LEU A 19 -34.95 -25.72 9.05
N VAL A 20 -34.43 -24.96 10.00
CA VAL A 20 -32.98 -24.88 10.26
C VAL A 20 -32.44 -26.26 10.64
N ASP A 21 -33.04 -26.97 11.59
CA ASP A 21 -32.52 -28.27 12.02
C ASP A 21 -32.57 -29.33 10.89
N SER A 22 -33.47 -29.18 9.92
CA SER A 22 -33.55 -30.10 8.77
C SER A 22 -32.47 -29.92 7.71
N ILE A 23 -31.71 -28.82 7.72
CA ILE A 23 -30.61 -28.62 6.76
C ILE A 23 -29.37 -29.45 7.12
N TYR A 24 -29.28 -29.87 8.38
CA TYR A 24 -28.12 -30.59 8.90
C TYR A 24 -28.27 -32.11 8.69
N PRO A 25 -27.32 -32.76 8.02
CA PRO A 25 -27.28 -34.22 7.88
C PRO A 25 -26.86 -34.91 9.20
N ALA A 26 -26.96 -36.25 9.22
CA ALA A 26 -26.47 -37.05 10.34
C ALA A 26 -24.93 -37.01 10.47
N TYR A 27 -24.22 -36.89 9.35
CA TYR A 27 -22.76 -36.83 9.28
C TYR A 27 -22.31 -35.58 8.52
N PRO A 28 -21.29 -34.85 9.01
CA PRO A 28 -20.88 -33.57 8.42
C PRO A 28 -20.30 -33.71 6.99
N GLU A 29 -19.77 -34.87 6.63
CA GLU A 29 -19.19 -35.15 5.31
C GLU A 29 -20.23 -35.12 4.17
N MET A 30 -21.51 -35.29 4.50
CA MET A 30 -22.62 -35.27 3.53
C MET A 30 -22.93 -33.87 2.98
N GLY A 31 -22.35 -32.82 3.56
CA GLY A 31 -22.64 -31.43 3.19
C GLY A 31 -24.04 -30.99 3.61
N LEU A 32 -24.38 -29.74 3.31
CA LEU A 32 -25.73 -29.23 3.56
C LEU A 32 -26.76 -29.96 2.69
N VAL A 33 -27.91 -30.28 3.28
CA VAL A 33 -29.02 -30.89 2.54
C VAL A 33 -29.66 -29.83 1.62
N LYS A 34 -29.20 -29.76 0.37
CA LYS A 34 -29.54 -28.71 -0.61
C LYS A 34 -31.04 -28.45 -0.76
N SER A 35 -31.86 -29.51 -0.81
CA SER A 35 -33.32 -29.39 -0.95
C SER A 35 -33.98 -28.73 0.28
N ASN A 36 -33.45 -28.99 1.47
CA ASN A 36 -33.94 -28.38 2.71
C ASN A 36 -33.40 -26.95 2.87
N MET A 37 -32.19 -26.69 2.39
CA MET A 37 -31.63 -25.34 2.33
C MET A 37 -32.48 -24.43 1.42
N GLN A 38 -32.86 -24.90 0.23
CA GLN A 38 -33.75 -24.16 -0.67
C GLN A 38 -35.11 -23.83 -0.01
N LYS A 39 -35.69 -24.77 0.75
CA LYS A 39 -36.92 -24.53 1.51
C LYS A 39 -36.74 -23.48 2.59
N LEU A 40 -35.60 -23.51 3.30
CA LEU A 40 -35.25 -22.50 4.31
C LEU A 40 -35.07 -21.12 3.67
N THR A 41 -34.34 -21.05 2.55
CA THR A 41 -34.14 -19.83 1.76
C THR A 41 -35.47 -19.24 1.29
N PHE A 42 -36.35 -20.06 0.69
CA PHE A 42 -37.67 -19.62 0.25
C PHE A 42 -38.51 -19.10 1.42
N TYR A 43 -38.45 -19.79 2.57
CA TYR A 43 -39.15 -19.35 3.77
C TYR A 43 -38.63 -17.99 4.28
N ALA A 44 -37.32 -17.78 4.28
CA ALA A 44 -36.66 -16.56 4.72
C ALA A 44 -36.95 -15.37 3.80
N ILE A 45 -36.97 -15.58 2.48
CA ILE A 45 -37.36 -14.56 1.49
C ILE A 45 -38.84 -14.20 1.64
N SER A 46 -39.70 -15.21 1.86
CA SER A 46 -41.15 -15.00 1.99
C SER A 46 -41.56 -14.35 3.32
N HIS A 47 -40.72 -14.45 4.35
CA HIS A 47 -40.97 -13.90 5.69
C HIS A 47 -39.73 -13.17 6.23
N PRO A 48 -39.41 -11.97 5.71
CA PRO A 48 -38.22 -11.19 6.10
C PRO A 48 -38.08 -10.98 7.61
N GLU A 49 -39.19 -10.82 8.33
CA GLU A 49 -39.21 -10.59 9.78
C GLU A 49 -38.74 -11.81 10.60
N LYS A 50 -38.66 -12.99 9.97
CA LYS A 50 -38.11 -14.20 10.60
C LYS A 50 -36.61 -14.38 10.35
N LEU A 51 -36.04 -13.66 9.39
CA LEU A 51 -34.65 -13.81 9.01
C LEU A 51 -33.70 -13.54 10.19
N ASP A 52 -33.98 -12.49 10.97
CA ASP A 52 -33.27 -12.18 12.22
C ASP A 52 -33.25 -13.37 13.19
N ARG A 53 -34.42 -13.94 13.51
CA ARG A 53 -34.56 -15.11 14.40
C ARG A 53 -33.88 -16.37 13.87
N ILE A 54 -33.80 -16.53 12.55
CA ILE A 54 -33.07 -17.62 11.90
C ILE A 54 -31.57 -17.42 12.11
N GLY A 55 -31.06 -16.20 11.92
CA GLY A 55 -29.67 -15.82 12.18
C GLY A 55 -29.26 -16.09 13.63
N ASP A 56 -30.05 -15.60 14.59
CA ASP A 56 -29.81 -15.83 16.01
C ASP A 56 -29.78 -17.31 16.39
N TYR A 57 -30.68 -18.12 15.81
CA TYR A 57 -30.72 -19.56 16.10
C TYR A 57 -29.51 -20.29 15.52
N LEU A 58 -29.09 -19.94 14.29
CA LEU A 58 -27.88 -20.47 13.67
C LEU A 58 -26.64 -20.07 14.49
N ALA A 59 -26.54 -18.82 14.94
CA ALA A 59 -25.43 -18.34 15.76
C ALA A 59 -25.32 -19.09 17.11
N ASN A 60 -26.45 -19.33 17.77
CA ASN A 60 -26.51 -20.11 19.00
C ASN A 60 -26.19 -21.60 18.79
N LYS A 61 -26.61 -22.18 17.66
CA LYS A 61 -26.28 -23.56 17.30
C LYS A 61 -24.79 -23.71 17.02
N LEU A 62 -24.23 -22.85 16.17
CA LEU A 62 -22.80 -22.80 15.86
C LEU A 62 -21.96 -22.59 17.12
N SER A 63 -22.35 -21.70 18.03
CA SER A 63 -21.65 -21.51 19.31
C SER A 63 -21.56 -22.80 20.13
N ARG A 64 -22.62 -23.61 20.15
CA ARG A 64 -22.62 -24.92 20.83
C ARG A 64 -21.73 -25.94 20.12
N ASP A 65 -21.67 -25.89 18.80
CA ASP A 65 -20.84 -26.80 18.01
C ASP A 65 -19.35 -26.44 18.08
N ILE A 66 -19.00 -25.14 18.21
CA ILE A 66 -17.63 -24.69 18.57
C ILE A 66 -17.23 -25.27 19.92
N TYR A 67 -18.06 -25.10 20.96
CA TYR A 67 -17.76 -25.63 22.31
C TYR A 67 -17.56 -27.15 22.33
N ARG A 68 -18.27 -27.88 21.45
CA ARG A 68 -18.16 -29.33 21.30
C ARG A 68 -17.07 -29.77 20.32
N LEU A 69 -16.29 -28.84 19.77
CA LEU A 69 -15.23 -29.09 18.78
C LEU A 69 -15.72 -29.84 17.53
N ARG A 70 -16.96 -29.59 17.12
CA ARG A 70 -17.58 -30.23 15.95
C ARG A 70 -17.32 -29.44 14.68
N ILE A 71 -16.06 -29.45 14.22
CA ILE A 71 -15.58 -28.62 13.08
C ILE A 71 -16.47 -28.77 11.84
N GLY A 72 -16.85 -30.00 11.49
CA GLY A 72 -17.71 -30.27 10.34
C GLY A 72 -19.08 -29.59 10.43
N PHE A 73 -19.73 -29.62 11.59
CA PHE A 73 -21.03 -28.97 11.79
C PHE A 73 -20.93 -27.44 11.89
N VAL A 74 -19.80 -26.92 12.38
CA VAL A 74 -19.48 -25.49 12.32
C VAL A 74 -19.39 -25.04 10.85
N ARG A 75 -18.66 -25.78 10.00
CA ARG A 75 -18.56 -25.50 8.55
C ARG A 75 -19.92 -25.44 7.88
N LEU A 76 -20.79 -26.44 8.12
CA LEU A 76 -22.14 -26.46 7.57
C LEU A 76 -22.98 -25.27 8.03
N SER A 77 -22.80 -24.83 9.27
CA SER A 77 -23.52 -23.67 9.80
C SER A 77 -23.07 -22.37 9.14
N VAL A 78 -21.77 -22.18 8.90
CA VAL A 78 -21.23 -21.02 8.17
C VAL A 78 -21.73 -21.04 6.72
N GLU A 79 -21.64 -22.18 6.02
CA GLU A 79 -22.12 -22.34 4.65
C GLU A 79 -23.62 -22.04 4.51
N ALA A 80 -24.42 -22.41 5.53
CA ALA A 80 -25.85 -22.10 5.56
C ALA A 80 -26.10 -20.59 5.73
N MET A 81 -25.31 -19.91 6.56
CA MET A 81 -25.40 -18.45 6.72
C MET A 81 -24.97 -17.72 5.45
N ASP A 82 -23.89 -18.16 4.80
CA ASP A 82 -23.42 -17.62 3.50
C ASP A 82 -24.50 -17.75 2.43
N SER A 83 -25.14 -18.93 2.35
CA SER A 83 -26.24 -19.18 1.42
C SER A 83 -27.45 -18.27 1.66
N LEU A 84 -27.77 -17.98 2.93
CA LEU A 84 -28.84 -17.04 3.29
C LEU A 84 -28.48 -15.59 2.99
N LEU A 85 -27.24 -15.17 3.27
CA LEU A 85 -26.73 -13.84 2.92
C LEU A 85 -26.84 -13.59 1.41
N ALA A 86 -26.36 -14.53 0.60
CA ALA A 86 -26.39 -14.42 -0.85
C ALA A 86 -27.82 -14.39 -1.41
N ALA A 87 -28.74 -15.18 -0.84
CA ALA A 87 -30.11 -15.26 -1.36
C ALA A 87 -31.03 -14.14 -0.86
N CYS A 88 -30.78 -13.58 0.32
CA CYS A 88 -31.64 -12.58 0.95
C CYS A 88 -31.09 -11.14 0.87
N HIS A 89 -30.17 -10.86 -0.08
CA HIS A 89 -29.47 -9.57 -0.18
C HIS A 89 -30.39 -8.36 -0.39
N GLY A 90 -31.54 -8.52 -1.05
CA GLY A 90 -32.54 -7.46 -1.24
C GLY A 90 -33.60 -7.37 -0.13
N SER A 91 -33.43 -8.09 0.98
CA SER A 91 -34.41 -8.14 2.07
C SER A 91 -34.29 -6.93 3.01
N PRO A 92 -35.38 -6.27 3.41
CA PRO A 92 -35.33 -5.13 4.35
C PRO A 92 -34.82 -5.52 5.74
N SER A 93 -34.88 -6.80 6.11
CA SER A 93 -34.41 -7.32 7.40
C SER A 93 -32.99 -7.88 7.36
N LEU A 94 -32.27 -7.72 6.23
CA LEU A 94 -30.91 -8.24 6.07
C LEU A 94 -29.96 -7.70 7.14
N ASN A 95 -30.09 -6.43 7.52
CA ASN A 95 -29.21 -5.77 8.49
C ASN A 95 -29.11 -6.50 9.84
N LEU A 96 -30.24 -7.00 10.36
CA LEU A 96 -30.29 -7.74 11.62
C LEU A 96 -29.64 -9.13 11.50
N PHE A 97 -29.85 -9.77 10.35
CA PHE A 97 -29.20 -11.04 10.05
C PHE A 97 -27.69 -10.89 9.89
N VAL A 98 -27.22 -9.80 9.25
CA VAL A 98 -25.81 -9.47 9.15
C VAL A 98 -25.20 -9.26 10.53
N GLU A 99 -25.92 -8.67 11.48
CA GLU A 99 -25.42 -8.56 12.87
C GLU A 99 -25.21 -9.94 13.50
N SER A 100 -26.17 -10.86 13.35
CA SER A 100 -26.03 -12.26 13.77
C SER A 100 -24.86 -12.98 13.09
N PHE A 101 -24.68 -12.73 11.79
CA PHE A 101 -23.56 -13.25 11.01
C PHE A 101 -22.21 -12.73 11.51
N LEU A 102 -22.07 -11.41 11.68
CA LEU A 102 -20.82 -10.82 12.18
C LEU A 102 -20.49 -11.31 13.60
N LYS A 103 -21.48 -11.53 14.47
CA LYS A 103 -21.27 -12.18 15.79
C LYS A 103 -20.69 -13.59 15.66
N VAL A 104 -21.13 -14.36 14.65
CA VAL A 104 -20.59 -15.70 14.36
C VAL A 104 -19.15 -15.61 13.86
N ILE A 105 -18.87 -14.74 12.89
CA ILE A 105 -17.51 -14.54 12.37
C ILE A 105 -16.57 -14.11 13.49
N GLN A 106 -16.99 -13.17 14.34
CA GLN A 106 -16.23 -12.74 15.51
C GLN A 106 -15.87 -13.92 16.41
N LYS A 107 -16.86 -14.75 16.80
CA LYS A 107 -16.62 -15.93 17.65
C LYS A 107 -15.65 -16.91 17.03
N LEU A 108 -15.74 -17.16 15.72
CA LEU A 108 -14.83 -18.05 15.01
C LEU A 108 -13.40 -17.51 15.00
N LEU A 109 -13.23 -16.22 14.73
CA LEU A 109 -11.93 -15.56 14.77
C LEU A 109 -11.32 -15.53 16.19
N GLU A 110 -12.13 -15.50 17.24
CA GLU A 110 -11.66 -15.55 18.63
C GLU A 110 -11.11 -16.92 19.05
N THR A 111 -11.43 -17.99 18.32
CA THR A 111 -11.01 -19.37 18.69
C THR A 111 -9.51 -19.64 18.57
N GLN A 112 -8.78 -18.84 17.80
CA GLN A 112 -7.35 -19.02 17.49
C GLN A 112 -7.01 -20.37 16.82
N GLN A 113 -8.02 -21.07 16.29
CA GLN A 113 -7.81 -22.30 15.52
C GLN A 113 -7.70 -21.97 14.03
N PRO A 114 -6.64 -22.40 13.32
CA PRO A 114 -6.41 -21.99 11.94
C PRO A 114 -7.58 -22.29 11.00
N ASP A 115 -8.20 -23.45 11.14
CA ASP A 115 -9.33 -23.85 10.29
C ASP A 115 -10.56 -22.95 10.49
N PHE A 116 -10.82 -22.50 11.72
CA PHE A 116 -11.93 -21.59 12.02
C PHE A 116 -11.62 -20.16 11.61
N GLU A 117 -10.39 -19.69 11.81
CA GLU A 117 -9.98 -18.34 11.40
C GLU A 117 -10.00 -18.16 9.88
N ILE A 118 -9.51 -19.16 9.14
CA ILE A 118 -9.54 -19.16 7.66
C ILE A 118 -11.00 -19.19 7.17
N MET A 119 -11.81 -20.13 7.67
CA MET A 119 -13.22 -20.25 7.27
C MET A 119 -14.02 -18.98 7.57
N ALA A 120 -13.82 -18.37 8.74
CA ALA A 120 -14.49 -17.13 9.10
C ALA A 120 -14.08 -15.97 8.18
N THR A 121 -12.80 -15.91 7.82
CA THR A 121 -12.30 -14.91 6.88
C THR A 121 -12.90 -15.10 5.49
N ASP A 122 -12.91 -16.32 4.95
CA ASP A 122 -13.45 -16.59 3.60
C ASP A 122 -14.93 -16.23 3.51
N SER A 123 -15.71 -16.60 4.53
CA SER A 123 -17.12 -16.23 4.67
C SER A 123 -17.32 -14.71 4.78
N PHE A 124 -16.49 -14.02 5.59
CA PHE A 124 -16.52 -12.56 5.68
C PHE A 124 -16.19 -11.88 4.34
N VAL A 125 -15.24 -12.41 3.57
CA VAL A 125 -14.90 -11.90 2.23
C VAL A 125 -16.05 -12.13 1.25
N GLY A 126 -16.73 -13.28 1.34
CA GLY A 126 -17.96 -13.54 0.60
C GLY A 126 -19.02 -12.48 0.88
N PHE A 127 -19.27 -12.19 2.17
CA PHE A 127 -20.13 -11.09 2.60
C PHE A 127 -19.66 -9.72 2.08
N ALA A 128 -18.35 -9.45 2.11
CA ALA A 128 -17.76 -8.19 1.65
C ALA A 128 -18.03 -7.90 0.15
N ASN A 129 -18.26 -8.95 -0.64
CA ASN A 129 -18.53 -8.84 -2.08
C ASN A 129 -20.00 -8.63 -2.43
N ILE A 130 -20.92 -8.81 -1.47
CA ILE A 130 -22.35 -8.59 -1.69
C ILE A 130 -22.63 -7.09 -1.63
N GLN A 131 -23.24 -6.52 -2.66
CA GLN A 131 -23.73 -5.14 -2.61
C GLN A 131 -25.03 -5.11 -1.79
N GLU A 132 -25.15 -4.11 -0.92
CA GLU A 132 -26.31 -3.96 -0.04
C GLU A 132 -27.13 -2.76 -0.50
N ASP A 133 -28.44 -2.96 -0.71
CA ASP A 133 -29.35 -1.91 -1.19
C ASP A 133 -29.56 -0.80 -0.16
N THR A 134 -29.33 -1.08 1.12
CA THR A 134 -29.41 -0.09 2.20
C THR A 134 -28.16 -0.18 3.07
N PRO A 135 -27.28 0.85 3.06
CA PRO A 135 -26.10 0.87 3.89
C PRO A 135 -26.45 0.87 5.39
N SER A 136 -25.62 0.18 6.17
CA SER A 136 -25.81 0.05 7.62
C SER A 136 -24.83 0.93 8.39
N TYR A 137 -25.29 2.14 8.73
CA TYR A 137 -24.46 3.17 9.38
C TYR A 137 -24.04 2.85 10.83
N HIS A 138 -24.62 1.80 11.44
CA HIS A 138 -24.29 1.40 12.82
C HIS A 138 -23.21 0.30 12.90
N ARG A 139 -22.77 -0.25 11.76
CA ARG A 139 -21.76 -1.33 11.77
C ARG A 139 -20.40 -0.78 12.14
N ARG A 140 -19.78 -1.45 13.12
CA ARG A 140 -18.42 -1.17 13.57
C ARG A 140 -17.52 -2.32 13.20
N TYR A 141 -16.44 -2.02 12.49
CA TYR A 141 -15.45 -3.01 12.06
C TYR A 141 -14.17 -2.99 12.90
N ASP A 142 -14.12 -2.24 14.00
CA ASP A 142 -12.94 -2.10 14.88
C ASP A 142 -12.33 -3.43 15.31
N PHE A 143 -13.19 -4.36 15.74
CA PHE A 143 -12.80 -5.70 16.12
C PHE A 143 -12.16 -6.44 14.94
N PHE A 144 -12.82 -6.42 13.78
CA PHE A 144 -12.36 -7.09 12.57
C PHE A 144 -11.04 -6.51 12.07
N ILE A 145 -10.89 -5.18 12.05
CA ILE A 145 -9.63 -4.51 11.69
C ILE A 145 -8.52 -5.01 12.62
N SER A 146 -8.74 -4.95 13.94
CA SER A 146 -7.73 -5.35 14.92
C SER A 146 -7.37 -6.83 14.81
N LYS A 147 -8.37 -7.70 14.63
CA LYS A 147 -8.18 -9.15 14.56
C LYS A 147 -7.56 -9.59 13.23
N PHE A 148 -7.99 -9.03 12.09
CA PHE A 148 -7.39 -9.32 10.79
C PHE A 148 -5.96 -8.76 10.70
N SER A 149 -5.68 -7.57 11.23
CA SER A 149 -4.30 -7.08 11.39
C SER A 149 -3.45 -8.02 12.24
N SER A 150 -3.97 -8.57 13.33
CA SER A 150 -3.26 -9.58 14.12
C SER A 150 -2.93 -10.84 13.31
N LEU A 151 -3.85 -11.31 12.46
CA LEU A 151 -3.62 -12.45 11.56
C LEU A 151 -2.52 -12.17 10.51
N CYS A 152 -2.42 -10.93 10.02
CA CYS A 152 -1.33 -10.51 9.12
C CYS A 152 0.07 -10.68 9.74
N HIS A 153 0.18 -10.67 11.07
CA HIS A 153 1.44 -10.87 11.80
C HIS A 153 1.59 -12.27 12.39
N ASN A 154 0.75 -13.23 12.00
CA ASN A 154 0.78 -14.57 12.58
C ASN A 154 2.16 -15.25 12.39
N CYS A 155 2.62 -15.93 13.45
CA CYS A 155 3.93 -16.59 13.54
C CYS A 155 3.80 -18.10 13.78
N HIS A 156 2.86 -18.76 13.11
CA HIS A 156 2.71 -20.22 13.18
C HIS A 156 4.01 -20.95 12.74
N PRO A 157 4.43 -22.04 13.43
CA PRO A 157 5.67 -22.75 13.12
C PRO A 157 5.68 -23.38 11.72
N ALA A 158 4.55 -23.94 11.28
CA ALA A 158 4.41 -24.44 9.92
C ALA A 158 4.24 -23.29 8.93
N ASN A 159 5.19 -23.13 7.99
CA ASN A 159 5.18 -22.08 6.97
C ASN A 159 3.91 -22.07 6.09
N SER A 160 3.35 -23.25 5.80
CA SER A 160 2.11 -23.38 5.00
C SER A 160 0.91 -22.75 5.72
N ILE A 161 0.70 -23.10 7.00
CA ILE A 161 -0.37 -22.57 7.84
C ILE A 161 -0.14 -21.08 8.10
N LYS A 162 1.11 -20.68 8.39
CA LYS A 162 1.50 -19.28 8.53
C LYS A 162 1.12 -18.45 7.30
N SER A 163 1.43 -18.94 6.09
CA SER A 163 1.08 -18.27 4.84
C SER A 163 -0.43 -18.14 4.68
N LYS A 164 -1.19 -19.21 4.96
CA LYS A 164 -2.66 -19.20 4.88
C LYS A 164 -3.29 -18.23 5.88
N LEU A 165 -2.82 -18.21 7.13
CA LEU A 165 -3.32 -17.31 8.17
C LEU A 165 -3.03 -15.84 7.86
N ARG A 166 -1.82 -15.53 7.37
CA ARG A 166 -1.48 -14.18 6.94
C ARG A 166 -2.28 -13.75 5.72
N GLY A 167 -2.43 -14.64 4.74
CA GLY A 167 -3.30 -14.43 3.58
C GLY A 167 -4.75 -14.18 4.00
N ALA A 168 -5.27 -14.93 4.97
CA ALA A 168 -6.59 -14.70 5.55
C ALA A 168 -6.70 -13.32 6.20
N GLY A 169 -5.73 -12.92 7.03
CA GLY A 169 -5.68 -11.56 7.59
C GLY A 169 -5.79 -10.47 6.52
N ILE A 170 -5.01 -10.58 5.44
CA ILE A 170 -5.02 -9.60 4.35
C ILE A 170 -6.35 -9.63 3.57
N LYS A 171 -6.88 -10.82 3.24
CA LYS A 171 -8.18 -10.97 2.58
C LYS A 171 -9.30 -10.34 3.43
N GLY A 172 -9.26 -10.55 4.74
CA GLY A 172 -10.19 -9.94 5.70
C GLY A 172 -10.11 -8.42 5.74
N LEU A 173 -8.89 -7.85 5.85
CA LEU A 173 -8.68 -6.40 5.79
C LEU A 173 -9.19 -5.80 4.48
N ARG A 174 -8.89 -6.44 3.35
CA ARG A 174 -9.39 -6.04 2.03
C ARG A 174 -10.92 -6.05 1.97
N GLY A 175 -11.56 -7.05 2.59
CA GLY A 175 -13.02 -7.12 2.72
C GLY A 175 -13.60 -5.95 3.51
N VAL A 176 -12.96 -5.56 4.63
CA VAL A 176 -13.36 -4.38 5.42
C VAL A 176 -13.25 -3.12 4.56
N VAL A 177 -12.10 -2.90 3.91
CA VAL A 177 -11.85 -1.76 3.01
C VAL A 177 -12.93 -1.66 1.93
N ARG A 178 -13.32 -2.79 1.33
CA ARG A 178 -14.37 -2.83 0.30
C ARG A 178 -15.73 -2.36 0.82
N LYS A 179 -16.09 -2.75 2.04
CA LYS A 179 -17.38 -2.38 2.66
C LYS A 179 -17.42 -0.93 3.14
N THR A 180 -16.33 -0.41 3.69
CA THR A 180 -16.33 0.90 4.36
C THR A 180 -15.95 2.07 3.45
N VAL A 181 -15.20 1.84 2.36
CA VAL A 181 -14.70 2.95 1.53
C VAL A 181 -15.76 3.46 0.53
N SER A 182 -16.80 2.69 0.26
CA SER A 182 -17.78 3.02 -0.78
C SER A 182 -18.86 4.03 -0.33
N ASP A 183 -18.87 4.46 0.94
CA ASP A 183 -19.96 5.23 1.52
C ASP A 183 -19.45 6.22 2.59
N ASP A 184 -19.53 7.51 2.27
CA ASP A 184 -19.02 8.62 3.12
C ASP A 184 -19.77 8.77 4.46
N LEU A 185 -20.91 8.08 4.63
CA LEU A 185 -21.73 8.11 5.84
C LEU A 185 -21.43 6.96 6.83
N GLN A 186 -20.58 6.00 6.46
CA GLN A 186 -20.18 4.89 7.34
C GLN A 186 -19.03 5.25 8.30
N ALA A 187 -18.78 4.39 9.28
CA ALA A 187 -17.64 4.51 10.19
C ALA A 187 -16.35 4.77 9.40
N ASN A 188 -15.65 5.85 9.74
CA ASN A 188 -14.58 6.39 8.93
C ASN A 188 -13.34 5.50 9.04
N ILE A 189 -13.20 4.54 8.12
CA ILE A 189 -12.02 3.69 8.02
C ILE A 189 -10.71 4.50 7.92
N TRP A 190 -10.79 5.75 7.43
CA TRP A 190 -9.65 6.64 7.28
C TRP A 190 -9.18 7.26 8.60
N GLU A 191 -9.86 6.98 9.72
CA GLU A 191 -9.37 7.37 11.04
C GLU A 191 -7.99 6.77 11.32
N LYS A 192 -7.16 7.59 11.96
CA LYS A 192 -5.77 7.26 12.31
C LYS A 192 -5.65 5.91 13.01
N GLN A 193 -6.54 5.62 13.96
CA GLN A 193 -6.56 4.36 14.72
C GLN A 193 -6.71 3.09 13.86
N HIS A 194 -7.33 3.19 12.70
CA HIS A 194 -7.50 2.06 11.78
C HIS A 194 -6.33 1.98 10.80
N MET A 195 -5.95 3.10 10.19
CA MET A 195 -4.85 3.15 9.23
C MET A 195 -3.50 2.76 9.86
N GLU A 196 -3.26 3.11 11.12
CA GLU A 196 -2.08 2.69 11.89
C GLU A 196 -2.02 1.18 12.17
N LYS A 197 -3.10 0.43 11.94
CA LYS A 197 -3.12 -1.04 12.00
C LYS A 197 -3.05 -1.65 10.60
N ILE A 198 -3.84 -1.12 9.67
CA ILE A 198 -3.98 -1.66 8.31
C ILE A 198 -2.67 -1.50 7.54
N ILE A 199 -2.12 -0.29 7.46
CA ILE A 199 -0.96 0.00 6.62
C ILE A 199 0.28 -0.80 7.07
N PRO A 200 0.69 -0.79 8.36
CA PRO A 200 1.84 -1.60 8.79
C PRO A 200 1.64 -3.10 8.58
N SER A 201 0.40 -3.61 8.70
CA SER A 201 0.08 -5.03 8.45
C SER A 201 0.33 -5.43 7.00
N LEU A 202 -0.05 -4.56 6.05
CA LEU A 202 0.19 -4.78 4.61
C LEU A 202 1.68 -4.68 4.29
N LEU A 203 2.34 -3.61 4.75
CA LEU A 203 3.77 -3.37 4.49
C LEU A 203 4.65 -4.49 5.07
N PHE A 204 4.32 -5.00 6.26
CA PHE A 204 5.02 -6.13 6.85
C PHE A 204 4.99 -7.38 5.96
N ASN A 205 3.83 -7.73 5.40
CA ASN A 205 3.70 -8.89 4.52
C ASN A 205 4.38 -8.67 3.16
N MET A 206 4.39 -7.43 2.68
CA MET A 206 5.15 -7.07 1.48
C MET A 206 6.66 -7.17 1.70
N HIS A 207 7.15 -6.68 2.85
CA HIS A 207 8.57 -6.71 3.19
C HIS A 207 9.06 -8.14 3.43
N ASP A 208 8.38 -8.92 4.28
CA ASP A 208 8.75 -10.33 4.55
C ASP A 208 8.70 -11.18 3.28
N GLY A 209 7.72 -10.95 2.40
CA GLY A 209 7.64 -11.60 1.09
C GLY A 209 8.84 -11.27 0.20
N MET A 210 9.18 -9.99 0.07
CA MET A 210 10.30 -9.52 -0.75
C MET A 210 11.65 -10.03 -0.22
N SER A 211 11.86 -10.03 1.11
CA SER A 211 13.08 -10.55 1.74
C SER A 211 13.24 -12.06 1.49
N ARG A 212 12.15 -12.83 1.56
CA ARG A 212 12.16 -14.29 1.27
C ARG A 212 12.56 -14.58 -0.18
N ILE A 213 12.05 -13.79 -1.12
CA ILE A 213 12.42 -13.92 -2.54
C ILE A 213 13.90 -13.62 -2.73
N LYS A 214 14.41 -12.54 -2.12
CA LYS A 214 15.83 -12.17 -2.16
C LYS A 214 16.72 -13.31 -1.63
N VAL A 215 16.40 -13.89 -0.47
CA VAL A 215 17.15 -15.01 0.11
C VAL A 215 17.10 -16.25 -0.78
N ARG A 216 15.92 -16.61 -1.32
CA ARG A 216 15.80 -17.78 -2.21
C ARG A 216 16.65 -17.61 -3.48
N CYS A 217 16.78 -16.39 -4.00
CA CYS A 217 17.66 -16.09 -5.13
C CYS A 217 19.16 -16.23 -4.76
N LEU A 218 19.56 -15.77 -3.57
CA LEU A 218 20.95 -15.89 -3.08
C LEU A 218 21.33 -17.36 -2.81
N VAL A 219 20.44 -18.18 -2.24
CA VAL A 219 20.71 -19.61 -1.97
C VAL A 219 20.81 -20.45 -3.25
N LEU A 220 20.11 -20.05 -4.31
CA LEU A 220 20.27 -20.66 -5.65
C LEU A 220 21.60 -20.27 -6.31
N GLN A 221 22.19 -19.13 -5.92
CA GLN A 221 23.50 -18.68 -6.41
C GLN A 221 24.64 -19.61 -5.96
N ASP A 222 24.56 -20.18 -4.75
CA ASP A 222 25.58 -21.10 -4.23
C ASP A 222 25.54 -22.52 -4.83
N ASN A 223 24.39 -22.93 -5.40
CA ASN A 223 24.18 -24.29 -5.89
C ASN A 223 24.43 -24.49 -7.40
N ILE A 224 24.76 -23.44 -8.17
CA ILE A 224 24.86 -23.51 -9.63
C ILE A 224 26.29 -23.18 -10.09
N SER A 225 27.23 -24.03 -9.72
CA SER A 225 28.58 -24.07 -10.31
C SER A 225 28.70 -25.01 -11.51
N GLN A 226 27.65 -25.70 -11.97
CA GLN A 226 27.76 -26.55 -13.17
C GLN A 226 26.56 -26.49 -14.11
N LYS A 227 26.85 -25.96 -15.31
CA LYS A 227 26.23 -26.27 -16.61
C LYS A 227 24.70 -26.10 -16.71
N ASN A 228 24.27 -24.86 -16.95
CA ASN A 228 23.45 -24.51 -18.13
C ASN A 228 23.21 -22.98 -18.15
N LEU A 229 23.70 -22.32 -19.18
CA LEU A 229 23.80 -20.85 -19.29
C LEU A 229 22.48 -20.13 -19.61
N ASN A 230 21.33 -20.80 -19.64
CA ASN A 230 20.03 -20.17 -20.01
C ASN A 230 19.16 -19.71 -18.83
N LEU A 231 19.69 -19.72 -17.59
CA LEU A 231 19.03 -19.12 -16.42
C LEU A 231 19.87 -18.04 -15.73
N ARG A 232 21.07 -17.73 -16.25
CA ARG A 232 22.00 -16.77 -15.65
C ARG A 232 21.60 -15.29 -15.81
N ILE A 233 20.58 -14.97 -16.60
CA ILE A 233 20.36 -13.60 -17.11
C ILE A 233 19.04 -12.95 -16.65
N LEU A 234 18.07 -13.67 -16.07
CA LEU A 234 16.77 -13.05 -15.76
C LEU A 234 16.63 -12.43 -14.36
N ILE A 235 17.32 -12.92 -13.33
CA ILE A 235 17.03 -12.49 -11.94
C ILE A 235 18.00 -11.41 -11.44
N ILE A 236 19.26 -11.42 -11.90
CA ILE A 236 20.29 -10.46 -11.47
C ILE A 236 20.37 -9.25 -12.41
N LEU A 237 20.16 -9.46 -13.72
CA LEU A 237 20.14 -8.34 -14.68
C LEU A 237 18.80 -7.60 -14.68
N GLN A 238 17.66 -8.24 -14.37
CA GLN A 238 16.37 -7.55 -14.44
C GLN A 238 16.07 -6.63 -13.25
N TRP A 239 16.86 -6.67 -12.18
CA TRP A 239 16.69 -5.72 -11.07
C TRP A 239 17.42 -4.38 -11.31
N ASN A 240 18.51 -4.38 -12.09
CA ASN A 240 19.24 -3.16 -12.47
C ASN A 240 18.93 -2.66 -13.90
N LEU A 241 18.58 -3.54 -14.87
CA LEU A 241 18.16 -3.11 -16.21
C LEU A 241 16.71 -2.61 -16.30
N LEU A 242 15.82 -2.95 -15.36
CA LEU A 242 14.46 -2.36 -15.35
C LEU A 242 14.47 -0.87 -15.02
N ASN A 243 15.47 -0.37 -14.29
CA ASN A 243 15.56 1.04 -13.95
C ASN A 243 16.05 1.92 -15.11
N ASP A 244 16.80 1.34 -16.06
CA ASP A 244 17.40 2.07 -17.18
C ASP A 244 16.64 1.85 -18.52
N ALA A 245 15.88 0.76 -18.67
CA ALA A 245 15.07 0.50 -19.87
C ALA A 245 13.62 1.02 -19.79
N ALA A 246 13.07 1.23 -18.58
CA ALA A 246 11.70 1.74 -18.40
C ALA A 246 11.51 3.21 -18.85
N SER A 247 12.61 3.94 -19.05
CA SER A 247 12.62 5.29 -19.61
C SER A 247 12.35 5.33 -21.13
N HIS A 248 12.39 4.18 -21.83
CA HIS A 248 12.36 4.18 -23.30
C HIS A 248 11.37 3.22 -24.00
N SER A 249 10.65 2.31 -23.33
CA SER A 249 9.84 1.33 -24.08
C SER A 249 8.39 1.07 -23.63
N GLY A 250 7.82 1.80 -22.67
CA GLY A 250 6.36 1.77 -22.42
C GLY A 250 5.74 0.38 -22.18
N ILE A 251 6.50 -0.57 -21.60
CA ILE A 251 6.02 -1.89 -21.19
C ILE A 251 5.78 -1.85 -19.68
N ASP A 252 4.56 -2.19 -19.26
CA ASP A 252 4.14 -2.17 -17.86
C ASP A 252 4.96 -3.16 -17.01
N SER A 253 5.57 -2.64 -15.92
CA SER A 253 6.33 -3.41 -14.91
C SER A 253 5.52 -4.51 -14.22
N ILE A 254 4.20 -4.51 -14.42
CA ILE A 254 3.21 -5.42 -13.86
C ILE A 254 3.28 -6.81 -14.51
N ASP A 255 3.51 -6.91 -15.82
CA ASP A 255 3.57 -8.19 -16.53
C ASP A 255 4.86 -8.97 -16.22
N ALA A 256 5.95 -8.26 -15.91
CA ALA A 256 7.19 -8.88 -15.45
C ALA A 256 7.05 -9.49 -14.05
N ARG A 257 6.31 -8.82 -13.12
CA ARG A 257 6.02 -9.38 -11.79
C ARG A 257 5.17 -10.64 -11.88
N ARG A 258 4.16 -10.67 -12.76
CA ARG A 258 3.32 -11.85 -13.02
C ARG A 258 4.12 -13.04 -13.54
N ASN A 259 5.08 -12.81 -14.42
CA ASN A 259 5.89 -13.87 -15.02
C ASN A 259 6.87 -14.54 -14.04
N ILE A 260 7.37 -13.85 -13.01
CA ILE A 260 8.29 -14.43 -12.01
C ILE A 260 7.61 -15.54 -11.17
N PHE A 261 6.31 -15.43 -10.92
CA PHE A 261 5.55 -16.39 -10.11
C PHE A 261 4.77 -17.42 -10.94
N SER A 262 4.89 -17.39 -12.27
CA SER A 262 4.10 -18.21 -13.22
C SER A 262 4.29 -19.74 -13.11
N SER A 263 5.20 -20.22 -12.25
CA SER A 263 5.43 -21.65 -12.01
C SER A 263 4.78 -22.19 -10.73
N ASP A 264 4.15 -21.33 -9.92
CA ASP A 264 3.46 -21.74 -8.69
C ASP A 264 1.95 -21.54 -8.89
N GLU A 265 1.19 -22.65 -8.96
CA GLU A 265 -0.28 -22.64 -9.20
C GLU A 265 -1.08 -21.85 -8.13
N ASN A 266 -0.42 -21.33 -7.08
CA ASN A 266 -1.00 -20.53 -6.00
C ASN A 266 -0.34 -19.13 -5.82
N ALA A 267 0.35 -18.60 -6.83
CA ALA A 267 1.00 -17.28 -6.76
C ALA A 267 0.05 -16.13 -6.36
N ASP A 268 -1.19 -16.19 -6.84
CA ASP A 268 -2.24 -15.20 -6.57
C ASP A 268 -2.78 -15.26 -5.14
N GLU A 269 -2.50 -16.35 -4.40
CA GLU A 269 -2.90 -16.52 -3.00
C GLU A 269 -1.79 -16.22 -1.99
N MET A 270 -0.61 -15.81 -2.46
CA MET A 270 0.50 -15.48 -1.57
C MET A 270 0.22 -14.21 -0.75
N PRO A 271 0.64 -14.15 0.52
CA PRO A 271 0.48 -12.94 1.34
C PRO A 271 1.09 -11.68 0.70
N LEU A 272 2.19 -11.82 -0.05
CA LEU A 272 2.82 -10.72 -0.78
C LEU A 272 1.90 -10.10 -1.84
N SER A 273 1.34 -10.93 -2.74
CA SER A 273 0.49 -10.48 -3.84
C SER A 273 -0.84 -9.95 -3.34
N LEU A 274 -1.41 -10.59 -2.30
CA LEU A 274 -2.60 -10.11 -1.63
C LEU A 274 -2.38 -8.74 -0.96
N ALA A 275 -1.24 -8.52 -0.31
CA ALA A 275 -0.92 -7.26 0.36
C ALA A 275 -0.70 -6.12 -0.66
N ASP A 276 0.03 -6.37 -1.75
CA ASP A 276 0.19 -5.43 -2.87
C ASP A 276 -1.19 -5.04 -3.44
N SER A 277 -2.01 -6.02 -3.80
CA SER A 277 -3.34 -5.76 -4.35
C SER A 277 -4.25 -5.00 -3.38
N CYS A 278 -4.19 -5.32 -2.09
CA CYS A 278 -4.97 -4.63 -1.06
C CYS A 278 -4.51 -3.17 -0.88
N LEU A 279 -3.20 -2.91 -0.87
CA LEU A 279 -2.65 -1.56 -0.77
C LEU A 279 -3.06 -0.70 -1.97
N ARG A 280 -2.98 -1.26 -3.19
CA ARG A 280 -3.45 -0.60 -4.42
C ARG A 280 -4.93 -0.25 -4.37
N GLU A 281 -5.78 -1.19 -3.96
CA GLU A 281 -7.23 -0.97 -3.83
C GLU A 281 -7.55 0.10 -2.78
N LEU A 282 -6.81 0.14 -1.67
CA LEU A 282 -6.98 1.15 -0.62
C LEU A 282 -6.59 2.54 -1.12
N ILE A 283 -5.40 2.69 -1.71
CA ILE A 283 -4.90 3.98 -2.21
C ILE A 283 -5.75 4.50 -3.36
N GLY A 284 -6.15 3.63 -4.29
CA GLY A 284 -6.95 4.02 -5.46
C GLY A 284 -8.34 4.54 -5.10
N LYS A 285 -8.83 4.23 -3.90
CA LYS A 285 -10.10 4.75 -3.39
C LYS A 285 -9.95 5.90 -2.38
N ALA A 286 -8.73 6.24 -1.97
CA ALA A 286 -8.50 7.33 -1.04
C ALA A 286 -8.73 8.70 -1.72
N SER A 287 -9.61 9.51 -1.15
CA SER A 287 -9.80 10.90 -1.55
C SER A 287 -8.61 11.76 -1.09
N PHE A 288 -8.49 12.98 -1.62
CA PHE A 288 -7.42 13.91 -1.26
C PHE A 288 -7.29 14.14 0.26
N GLY A 289 -8.41 14.36 0.96
CA GLY A 289 -8.42 14.60 2.41
C GLY A 289 -7.96 13.39 3.23
N ASN A 290 -8.18 12.18 2.72
CA ASN A 290 -7.84 10.93 3.41
C ASN A 290 -6.42 10.44 3.08
N MET A 291 -5.81 10.95 2.00
CA MET A 291 -4.48 10.53 1.53
C MET A 291 -3.41 10.69 2.61
N LYS A 292 -3.45 11.77 3.39
CA LYS A 292 -2.52 11.98 4.52
C LYS A 292 -2.64 10.88 5.58
N GLY A 293 -3.86 10.44 5.87
CA GLY A 293 -4.13 9.37 6.84
C GLY A 293 -3.59 8.00 6.39
N VAL A 294 -3.44 7.79 5.08
CA VAL A 294 -2.87 6.58 4.48
C VAL A 294 -1.36 6.66 4.40
N LEU A 295 -0.81 7.78 3.91
CA LEU A 295 0.62 7.93 3.64
C LEU A 295 1.46 8.15 4.91
N GLN A 296 0.92 8.82 5.94
CA GLN A 296 1.67 9.04 7.18
C GLN A 296 2.08 7.73 7.88
N PRO A 297 1.19 6.73 8.03
CA PRO A 297 1.59 5.41 8.54
C PRO A 297 2.63 4.69 7.68
N VAL A 298 2.68 4.94 6.35
CA VAL A 298 3.73 4.38 5.47
C VAL A 298 5.09 4.95 5.86
N LEU A 299 5.20 6.28 5.95
CA LEU A 299 6.43 6.95 6.37
C LEU A 299 6.89 6.45 7.74
N ASN A 300 5.99 6.48 8.72
CA ASN A 300 6.29 6.02 10.08
C ASN A 300 6.77 4.56 10.10
N HIS A 301 6.21 3.69 9.26
CA HIS A 301 6.67 2.31 9.14
C HIS A 301 8.12 2.24 8.62
N PHE A 302 8.49 3.08 7.66
CA PHE A 302 9.84 3.09 7.11
C PHE A 302 10.87 3.61 8.10
N ASP A 303 10.52 4.65 8.86
CA ASP A 303 11.38 5.20 9.91
C ASP A 303 11.62 4.15 11.01
N ASN A 304 10.53 3.56 11.53
CA ASN A 304 10.60 2.59 12.62
C ASN A 304 11.37 1.32 12.26
N HIS A 305 11.32 0.89 11.00
CA HIS A 305 11.98 -0.33 10.52
C HIS A 305 13.29 -0.07 9.77
N ARG A 306 13.78 1.19 9.76
CA ARG A 306 15.02 1.58 9.07
C ARG A 306 15.03 1.18 7.59
N LEU A 307 13.89 1.32 6.91
CA LEU A 307 13.71 0.89 5.52
C LEU A 307 14.18 1.92 4.49
N TRP A 308 14.63 3.08 4.96
CA TRP A 308 15.33 4.09 4.16
C TRP A 308 16.81 3.74 3.92
N PHE A 309 17.37 2.81 4.69
CA PHE A 309 18.76 2.41 4.56
C PHE A 309 18.99 1.48 3.35
N GLY A 310 20.18 1.61 2.77
CA GLY A 310 20.64 0.83 1.63
C GLY A 310 20.65 1.66 0.34
N CYS A 311 21.72 1.54 -0.44
CA CYS A 311 21.84 2.19 -1.73
C CYS A 311 21.71 1.14 -2.85
N PRO A 312 20.53 0.98 -3.49
CA PRO A 312 19.27 1.73 -3.29
C PRO A 312 18.33 1.12 -2.22
N PRO A 313 17.40 1.92 -1.64
CA PRO A 313 16.43 1.46 -0.63
C PRO A 313 15.27 0.71 -1.31
N THR A 314 15.53 -0.56 -1.61
CA THR A 314 14.77 -1.38 -2.56
C THR A 314 13.28 -1.49 -2.24
N PHE A 315 12.96 -1.68 -0.96
CA PHE A 315 11.59 -1.85 -0.50
C PHE A 315 10.82 -0.54 -0.49
N ALA A 316 11.46 0.55 -0.02
CA ALA A 316 10.86 1.87 -0.02
C ALA A 316 10.52 2.32 -1.44
N ILE A 317 11.44 2.14 -2.40
CA ILE A 317 11.20 2.42 -3.82
C ILE A 317 10.00 1.61 -4.33
N ALA A 318 10.03 0.29 -4.17
CA ALA A 318 8.96 -0.57 -4.67
C ALA A 318 7.58 -0.19 -4.10
N CYS A 319 7.51 0.18 -2.81
CA CYS A 319 6.28 0.62 -2.17
C CYS A 319 5.79 1.96 -2.70
N PHE A 320 6.67 2.95 -2.83
CA PHE A 320 6.31 4.27 -3.37
C PHE A 320 5.93 4.21 -4.85
N GLU A 321 6.53 3.33 -5.64
CA GLU A 321 6.07 3.05 -7.01
C GLU A 321 4.64 2.48 -6.99
N ILE A 322 4.33 1.53 -6.11
CA ILE A 322 2.96 1.00 -5.95
C ILE A 322 1.98 2.11 -5.59
N ILE A 323 2.35 3.01 -4.67
CA ILE A 323 1.54 4.16 -4.28
C ILE A 323 1.28 5.07 -5.49
N MET A 324 2.34 5.45 -6.21
CA MET A 324 2.25 6.35 -7.38
C MET A 324 1.42 5.77 -8.53
N TYR A 325 1.51 4.46 -8.79
CA TYR A 325 0.68 3.81 -9.81
C TYR A 325 -0.78 3.60 -9.40
N SER A 326 -1.09 3.71 -8.11
CA SER A 326 -2.44 3.46 -7.58
C SER A 326 -3.22 4.73 -7.34
N ILE A 327 -2.53 5.85 -7.11
CA ILE A 327 -3.17 7.13 -6.86
C ILE A 327 -3.73 7.73 -8.16
N GLN A 328 -4.78 8.53 -8.06
CA GLN A 328 -5.24 9.34 -9.18
C GLN A 328 -4.17 10.35 -9.60
N ALA A 329 -3.92 10.50 -10.90
CA ALA A 329 -2.84 11.33 -11.45
C ALA A 329 -2.88 12.80 -11.02
N GLN A 330 -4.04 13.31 -10.58
CA GLN A 330 -4.22 14.66 -10.05
C GLN A 330 -3.68 14.84 -8.62
N TYR A 331 -3.42 13.75 -7.89
CA TYR A 331 -2.91 13.79 -6.51
C TYR A 331 -1.44 13.36 -6.41
N SER A 332 -0.78 13.04 -7.52
CA SER A 332 0.64 12.65 -7.56
C SER A 332 1.56 13.69 -6.92
N TYR A 333 1.31 14.99 -7.13
CA TYR A 333 2.09 16.07 -6.54
C TYR A 333 2.05 16.07 -5.00
N PHE A 334 0.94 15.60 -4.41
CA PHE A 334 0.78 15.51 -2.96
C PHE A 334 1.73 14.46 -2.36
N VAL A 335 1.94 13.33 -3.05
CA VAL A 335 2.89 12.30 -2.64
C VAL A 335 4.31 12.85 -2.68
N ILE A 336 4.68 13.57 -3.75
CA ILE A 336 5.99 14.23 -3.89
C ILE A 336 6.20 15.23 -2.75
N GLN A 337 5.22 16.11 -2.51
CA GLN A 337 5.27 17.07 -1.42
C GLN A 337 5.43 16.39 -0.06
N LEU A 338 4.72 15.28 0.17
CA LEU A 338 4.79 14.54 1.42
C LEU A 338 6.17 13.92 1.64
N VAL A 339 6.80 13.36 0.60
CA VAL A 339 8.18 12.83 0.68
C VAL A 339 9.20 13.96 0.90
N ILE A 340 9.01 15.14 0.30
CA ILE A 340 9.88 16.29 0.54
C ILE A 340 9.72 16.85 1.96
N ASN A 341 8.50 16.95 2.46
CA ASN A 341 8.26 17.33 3.84
C ASN A 341 8.88 16.31 4.80
N HIS A 342 8.87 15.02 4.44
CA HIS A 342 9.58 13.98 5.20
C HIS A 342 11.09 14.20 5.18
N LEU A 343 11.67 14.49 4.01
CA LEU A 343 13.09 14.83 3.89
C LEU A 343 13.45 16.06 4.73
N ASP A 344 12.58 17.07 4.79
CA ASP A 344 12.76 18.25 5.64
C ASP A 344 12.81 17.91 7.13
N LEU A 345 11.95 16.99 7.60
CA LEU A 345 11.96 16.50 8.98
C LEU A 345 13.24 15.73 9.33
N HIS A 346 13.84 15.08 8.34
CA HIS A 346 15.09 14.32 8.45
C HIS A 346 16.32 15.09 7.94
N SER A 347 16.28 16.43 7.90
CA SER A 347 17.37 17.27 7.37
C SER A 347 18.67 17.17 8.17
N ASP A 348 18.58 16.88 9.47
CA ASP A 348 19.73 16.74 10.37
C ASP A 348 20.13 15.27 10.63
N ASP A 349 19.42 14.32 10.02
CA ASP A 349 19.69 12.89 10.17
C ASP A 349 20.87 12.43 9.30
N ASP A 350 21.29 11.17 9.51
CA ASP A 350 22.35 10.51 8.76
C ASP A 350 22.17 10.68 7.24
N VAL A 351 23.29 10.92 6.54
CA VAL A 351 23.32 11.08 5.09
C VAL A 351 22.72 9.87 4.37
N ASP A 352 22.84 8.67 4.93
CA ASP A 352 22.23 7.46 4.38
C ASP A 352 20.70 7.52 4.37
N ILE A 353 20.10 8.07 5.44
CA ILE A 353 18.64 8.25 5.53
C ILE A 353 18.19 9.31 4.52
N ARG A 354 18.88 10.45 4.50
CA ARG A 354 18.61 11.54 3.55
C ARG A 354 18.72 11.07 2.10
N LEU A 355 19.76 10.32 1.78
CA LEU A 355 19.99 9.71 0.47
C LEU A 355 18.92 8.68 0.13
N GLY A 356 18.50 7.85 1.08
CA GLY A 356 17.40 6.91 0.89
C GLY A 356 16.08 7.58 0.51
N ILE A 357 15.70 8.64 1.24
CA ILE A 357 14.50 9.43 0.96
C ILE A 357 14.63 10.15 -0.40
N ALA A 358 15.77 10.77 -0.68
CA ALA A 358 16.01 11.44 -1.97
C ALA A 358 16.02 10.45 -3.16
N THR A 359 16.50 9.23 -2.97
CA THR A 359 16.43 8.18 -3.99
C THR A 359 14.99 7.77 -4.26
N VAL A 360 14.15 7.67 -3.23
CA VAL A 360 12.71 7.42 -3.42
C VAL A 360 12.05 8.58 -4.16
N LEU A 361 12.40 9.83 -3.80
CA LEU A 361 11.92 11.04 -4.47
C LEU A 361 12.27 11.02 -5.98
N SER A 362 13.51 10.68 -6.33
CA SER A 362 13.96 10.61 -7.73
C SER A 362 13.13 9.62 -8.54
N ARG A 363 12.74 8.49 -7.94
CA ARG A 363 11.93 7.45 -8.58
C ARG A 363 10.47 7.87 -8.77
N ILE A 364 9.84 8.47 -7.76
CA ILE A 364 8.43 8.87 -7.88
C ILE A 364 8.22 10.04 -8.83
N VAL A 365 9.18 10.97 -8.91
CA VAL A 365 9.15 12.11 -9.84
C VAL A 365 9.09 11.65 -11.29
N LEU A 366 9.80 10.58 -11.64
CA LEU A 366 9.79 10.02 -13.00
C LEU A 366 8.43 9.41 -13.39
N ILE A 367 7.67 8.90 -12.40
CA ILE A 367 6.34 8.33 -12.62
C ILE A 367 5.28 9.43 -12.72
N ALA A 368 5.51 10.55 -12.04
CA ALA A 368 4.59 11.68 -12.03
C ALA A 368 4.41 12.25 -13.45
N THR A 369 3.18 12.18 -13.96
CA THR A 369 2.79 12.67 -15.29
C THR A 369 2.84 14.20 -15.36
N ASN A 370 2.78 14.78 -16.56
CA ASN A 370 2.74 16.24 -16.79
C ASN A 370 1.55 16.96 -16.12
N THR A 371 0.59 16.22 -15.58
CA THR A 371 -0.56 16.74 -14.82
C THR A 371 -0.23 16.96 -13.34
N SER A 372 0.97 16.61 -12.88
CA SER A 372 1.43 16.67 -11.48
C SER A 372 1.86 18.08 -11.06
N ILE A 373 1.22 19.11 -11.61
CA ILE A 373 1.50 20.50 -11.30
C ILE A 373 0.70 20.89 -10.05
N GLY A 374 1.33 20.76 -8.89
CA GLY A 374 0.77 21.20 -7.62
C GLY A 374 0.97 22.70 -7.36
N PRO A 375 0.16 23.32 -6.48
CA PRO A 375 0.34 24.73 -6.08
C PRO A 375 1.67 24.99 -5.35
N THR A 376 2.33 23.94 -4.86
CA THR A 376 3.56 24.01 -4.04
C THR A 376 4.83 23.76 -4.86
N LEU A 377 4.76 23.80 -6.19
CA LEU A 377 5.89 23.47 -7.06
C LEU A 377 7.19 24.23 -6.72
N LEU A 378 7.11 25.54 -6.52
CA LEU A 378 8.29 26.34 -6.14
C LEU A 378 8.78 26.03 -4.73
N GLU A 379 7.90 25.64 -3.82
CA GLU A 379 8.27 25.24 -2.46
C GLU A 379 9.04 23.91 -2.48
N ILE A 380 8.62 22.97 -3.32
CA ILE A 380 9.32 21.70 -3.58
C ILE A 380 10.75 21.97 -4.06
N PHE A 381 10.92 22.80 -5.10
CA PHE A 381 12.26 23.16 -5.58
C PHE A 381 13.07 23.92 -4.54
N ASN A 382 12.45 24.83 -3.79
CA ASN A 382 13.12 25.57 -2.72
C ASN A 382 13.62 24.64 -1.60
N SER A 383 12.84 23.63 -1.21
CA SER A 383 13.26 22.63 -0.24
C SER A 383 14.46 21.83 -0.78
N MET A 384 14.41 21.30 -2.01
CA MET A 384 15.54 20.57 -2.60
C MET A 384 16.82 21.43 -2.69
N LEU A 385 16.70 22.71 -3.06
CA LEU A 385 17.83 23.65 -3.07
C LEU A 385 18.36 23.94 -1.66
N ARG A 386 17.50 23.95 -0.63
CA ARG A 386 17.91 24.09 0.77
C ARG A 386 18.69 22.86 1.23
N HIS A 387 18.22 21.65 0.90
CA HIS A 387 18.93 20.40 1.20
C HIS A 387 20.29 20.33 0.51
N LEU A 388 20.40 20.78 -0.75
CA LEU A 388 21.69 20.90 -1.43
C LEU A 388 22.64 21.86 -0.71
N ARG A 389 22.15 23.01 -0.25
CA ARG A 389 22.96 23.97 0.53
C ARG A 389 23.46 23.34 1.83
N GLN A 390 22.55 22.72 2.58
CA GLN A 390 22.87 22.07 3.84
C GLN A 390 23.88 20.94 3.66
N SER A 391 23.72 20.10 2.63
CA SER A 391 24.68 19.04 2.29
C SER A 391 26.07 19.59 1.96
N VAL A 392 26.14 20.68 1.19
CA VAL A 392 27.42 21.37 0.93
C VAL A 392 28.05 21.85 2.23
N ASP A 393 27.30 22.54 3.09
CA ASP A 393 27.82 23.05 4.37
C ASP A 393 28.27 21.90 5.29
N MET A 394 27.56 20.78 5.31
CA MET A 394 27.95 19.58 6.07
C MET A 394 29.24 18.95 5.53
N GLN A 395 29.37 18.84 4.21
CA GLN A 395 30.57 18.31 3.54
C GLN A 395 31.84 19.13 3.89
N PHE A 396 31.73 20.45 3.94
CA PHE A 396 32.86 21.32 4.32
C PHE A 396 33.23 21.22 5.81
N ASN A 397 32.29 20.81 6.67
CA ASN A 397 32.49 20.69 8.11
C ASN A 397 32.90 19.27 8.54
N SER A 398 32.67 18.25 7.70
CA SER A 398 33.04 16.86 7.98
C SER A 398 34.52 16.58 7.69
N THR A 399 35.20 15.92 8.64
CA THR A 399 36.58 15.42 8.46
C THR A 399 36.64 13.98 7.93
N ASP A 400 35.50 13.33 7.71
CA ASP A 400 35.41 11.92 7.28
C ASP A 400 35.22 11.81 5.76
N SER A 401 36.19 11.21 5.08
CA SER A 401 36.18 11.04 3.62
C SER A 401 35.06 10.13 3.10
N LEU A 402 34.61 9.15 3.88
CA LEU A 402 33.53 8.24 3.47
C LEU A 402 32.18 8.97 3.45
N SER A 403 31.94 9.82 4.47
CA SER A 403 30.79 10.71 4.54
C SER A 403 30.75 11.69 3.36
N ASP A 404 31.92 12.12 2.90
CA ASP A 404 32.08 13.05 1.79
C ASP A 404 31.57 12.47 0.45
N ASP A 405 31.85 11.19 0.19
CA ASP A 405 31.39 10.51 -1.02
C ASP A 405 29.88 10.23 -1.01
N THR A 406 29.31 9.86 0.15
CA THR A 406 27.86 9.72 0.32
C THR A 406 27.13 11.06 0.20
N GLU A 407 27.70 12.16 0.71
CA GLU A 407 27.15 13.51 0.53
C GLU A 407 27.15 13.92 -0.94
N ARG A 408 28.21 13.59 -1.70
CA ARG A 408 28.22 13.83 -3.15
C ARG A 408 27.14 13.04 -3.89
N GLN A 409 26.92 11.77 -3.52
CA GLN A 409 25.83 10.97 -4.09
C GLN A 409 24.46 11.57 -3.77
N TYR A 410 24.28 12.09 -2.55
CA TYR A 410 23.06 12.80 -2.16
C TYR A 410 22.84 14.07 -2.99
N GLN A 411 23.88 14.90 -3.14
CA GLN A 411 23.83 16.10 -3.98
C GLN A 411 23.48 15.76 -5.44
N GLU A 412 24.15 14.76 -6.02
CA GLU A 412 23.90 14.34 -7.40
C GLU A 412 22.48 13.80 -7.58
N THR A 413 21.98 13.02 -6.61
CA THR A 413 20.60 12.51 -6.62
C THR A 413 19.59 13.65 -6.64
N LEU A 414 19.76 14.67 -5.80
CA LEU A 414 18.87 15.85 -5.77
C LEU A 414 18.93 16.68 -7.06
N ILE A 415 20.14 16.92 -7.60
CA ILE A 415 20.33 17.65 -8.87
C ILE A 415 19.64 16.93 -10.02
N ASN A 416 19.83 15.61 -10.13
CA ASN A 416 19.20 14.80 -11.16
C ASN A 416 17.67 14.80 -10.99
N THR A 417 17.18 14.64 -9.76
CA THR A 417 15.75 14.68 -9.43
C THR A 417 15.09 15.99 -9.85
N MET A 418 15.71 17.14 -9.57
CA MET A 418 15.19 18.45 -10.00
C MET A 418 15.13 18.58 -11.52
N GLY A 419 16.16 18.10 -12.23
CA GLY A 419 16.20 18.09 -13.68
C GLY A 419 15.12 17.21 -14.29
N ASP A 420 14.94 16.01 -13.75
CA ASP A 420 13.92 15.06 -14.20
C ASP A 420 12.51 15.55 -13.86
N PHE A 421 12.34 16.19 -12.69
CA PHE A 421 11.06 16.81 -12.35
C PHE A 421 10.73 17.94 -13.32
N ALA A 422 11.69 18.82 -13.60
CA ALA A 422 11.49 19.90 -14.55
C ALA A 422 11.21 19.41 -15.97
N ASN A 423 11.75 18.27 -16.37
CA ASN A 423 11.47 17.66 -17.67
C ASN A 423 9.99 17.31 -17.87
N ASN A 424 9.29 16.94 -16.78
CA ASN A 424 7.87 16.58 -16.80
C ASN A 424 6.95 17.82 -16.78
N LEU A 425 7.50 19.02 -16.63
CA LEU A 425 6.73 20.25 -16.57
C LEU A 425 6.58 20.89 -17.96
N PRO A 426 5.53 21.71 -18.17
CA PRO A 426 5.43 22.57 -19.33
C PRO A 426 6.58 23.59 -19.39
N ASP A 427 6.92 24.02 -20.60
CA ASP A 427 8.05 24.93 -20.83
C ASP A 427 7.94 26.27 -20.08
N TYR A 428 6.74 26.81 -19.86
CA TYR A 428 6.57 28.05 -19.08
C TYR A 428 6.99 27.88 -17.61
N GLN A 429 6.73 26.72 -16.99
CA GLN A 429 7.13 26.46 -15.61
C GLN A 429 8.62 26.20 -15.49
N LYS A 430 9.23 25.59 -16.51
CA LYS A 430 10.70 25.47 -16.57
C LYS A 430 11.35 26.84 -16.51
N VAL A 431 10.80 27.84 -17.20
CA VAL A 431 11.31 29.23 -17.16
C VAL A 431 11.17 29.83 -15.76
N GLU A 432 10.03 29.66 -15.11
CA GLU A 432 9.83 30.11 -13.72
C GLU A 432 10.82 29.44 -12.76
N ILE A 433 11.06 28.14 -12.90
CA ILE A 433 12.03 27.40 -12.09
C ILE A 433 13.47 27.87 -12.37
N MET A 434 13.84 28.10 -13.63
CA MET A 434 15.16 28.64 -14.00
C MET A 434 15.38 30.04 -13.39
N LEU A 435 14.39 30.92 -13.49
CA LEU A 435 14.38 32.25 -12.85
C LEU A 435 14.46 32.14 -11.32
N PHE A 436 13.77 31.17 -10.74
CA PHE A 436 13.80 30.93 -9.32
C PHE A 436 15.18 30.46 -8.84
N ILE A 437 15.79 29.47 -9.51
CA ILE A 437 17.12 28.96 -9.20
C ILE A 437 18.16 30.07 -9.34
N ILE A 438 18.13 30.84 -10.44
CA ILE A 438 19.11 31.90 -10.68
C ILE A 438 19.00 33.01 -9.63
N GLY A 439 17.80 33.35 -9.18
CA GLY A 439 17.57 34.30 -8.08
C GLY A 439 18.12 33.82 -6.73
N LYS A 440 18.40 32.52 -6.59
CA LYS A 440 19.03 31.93 -5.39
C LYS A 440 20.55 31.84 -5.52
N VAL A 441 21.13 31.96 -6.70
CA VAL A 441 22.58 31.85 -6.91
C VAL A 441 23.31 33.03 -6.21
N PRO A 442 24.29 32.77 -5.32
CA PRO A 442 25.06 33.84 -4.69
C PRO A 442 25.84 34.64 -5.73
N THR A 443 25.70 35.97 -5.73
CA THR A 443 26.37 36.87 -6.71
C THR A 443 27.76 37.33 -6.27
N HIS A 444 28.15 37.08 -5.01
CA HIS A 444 29.44 37.45 -4.44
C HIS A 444 30.06 36.23 -3.76
N GLY A 445 31.21 35.79 -4.25
CA GLY A 445 31.97 34.68 -3.68
C GLY A 445 32.98 35.20 -2.68
N GLY A 446 32.71 35.01 -1.38
CA GLY A 446 33.65 35.31 -0.31
C GLY A 446 34.30 34.07 0.30
N ARG A 447 33.66 32.89 0.20
CA ARG A 447 34.11 31.65 0.88
C ARG A 447 34.22 30.45 -0.09
N GLN A 448 35.15 29.52 0.18
CA GLN A 448 35.27 28.27 -0.59
C GLN A 448 33.95 27.47 -0.65
N ALA A 449 33.21 27.44 0.46
CA ALA A 449 31.88 26.84 0.54
C ALA A 449 30.86 27.55 -0.39
N GLU A 450 30.90 28.88 -0.50
CA GLU A 450 30.04 29.65 -1.40
C GLU A 450 30.39 29.41 -2.87
N SER A 451 31.67 29.22 -3.20
CA SER A 451 32.13 28.86 -4.54
C SER A 451 31.68 27.44 -4.95
N PHE A 452 31.71 26.49 -4.03
CA PHE A 452 31.19 25.14 -4.30
C PHE A 452 29.66 25.12 -4.42
N LEU A 453 28.97 25.85 -3.54
CA LEU A 453 27.52 26.03 -3.61
C LEU A 453 27.11 26.68 -4.94
N LEU A 454 27.86 27.70 -5.39
CA LEU A 454 27.68 28.32 -6.70
C LEU A 454 27.75 27.26 -7.82
N LYS A 455 28.77 26.40 -7.82
CA LYS A 455 28.89 25.30 -8.80
C LYS A 455 27.69 24.36 -8.76
N VAL A 456 27.25 23.93 -7.58
CA VAL A 456 26.09 23.02 -7.42
C VAL A 456 24.80 23.65 -7.96
N LEU A 457 24.56 24.92 -7.67
CA LEU A 457 23.37 25.64 -8.14
C LEU A 457 23.40 25.89 -9.65
N VAL A 458 24.56 26.22 -10.22
CA VAL A 458 24.72 26.40 -11.67
C VAL A 458 24.57 25.06 -12.40
N ARG A 459 25.10 23.95 -11.86
CA ARG A 459 24.84 22.60 -12.39
C ARG A 459 23.34 22.25 -12.36
N THR A 460 22.64 22.64 -11.29
CA THR A 460 21.19 22.46 -11.18
C THR A 460 20.45 23.27 -12.25
N LEU A 461 20.82 24.55 -12.42
CA LEU A 461 20.26 25.42 -13.45
C LEU A 461 20.46 24.83 -14.85
N LEU A 462 21.69 24.38 -15.15
CA LEU A 462 22.02 23.72 -16.41
C LEU A 462 21.16 22.48 -16.64
N LYS A 463 21.01 21.62 -15.62
CA LYS A 463 20.20 20.38 -15.73
C LYS A 463 18.75 20.71 -16.10
N VAL A 464 18.15 21.73 -15.49
CA VAL A 464 16.80 22.21 -15.85
C VAL A 464 16.77 22.82 -17.25
N ALA A 465 17.75 23.66 -17.58
CA ALA A 465 17.83 24.35 -18.87
C ALA A 465 17.96 23.39 -20.05
N THR A 466 18.70 22.28 -19.91
CA THR A 466 18.82 21.26 -20.97
C THR A 466 17.51 20.57 -21.35
N LYS A 467 16.47 20.67 -20.49
CA LYS A 467 15.14 20.08 -20.73
C LYS A 467 14.14 21.07 -21.32
N TYR A 468 14.50 22.35 -21.40
CA TYR A 468 13.67 23.39 -21.98
C TYR A 468 13.75 23.37 -23.51
N ARG A 469 12.60 23.44 -24.19
CA ARG A 469 12.55 23.63 -25.65
C ARG A 469 12.06 25.05 -25.94
N THR A 470 12.88 25.82 -26.66
CA THR A 470 12.61 27.23 -26.95
C THR A 470 11.50 27.37 -28.00
N GLY A 471 10.33 27.89 -27.61
CA GLY A 471 9.31 28.40 -28.55
C GLY A 471 9.57 29.86 -28.96
N HIS A 472 9.93 30.71 -27.99
CA HIS A 472 10.23 32.12 -28.18
C HIS A 472 11.35 32.56 -27.23
N LEU A 473 12.55 32.88 -27.73
CA LEU A 473 13.71 33.29 -26.92
C LEU A 473 13.44 34.51 -26.02
N ALA A 474 12.56 35.41 -26.45
CA ALA A 474 12.21 36.63 -25.71
C ALA A 474 11.53 36.37 -24.35
N THR A 475 10.89 35.20 -24.16
CA THR A 475 10.21 34.89 -22.89
C THR A 475 11.18 34.41 -21.81
N VAL A 476 12.34 33.84 -22.19
CA VAL A 476 13.35 33.33 -21.26
C VAL A 476 14.42 34.38 -20.96
N LEU A 477 14.90 35.07 -22.00
CA LEU A 477 15.96 36.08 -21.89
C LEU A 477 15.42 37.43 -21.43
N SER A 478 14.57 37.41 -20.41
CA SER A 478 14.23 38.63 -19.67
C SER A 478 15.51 39.23 -19.05
N PRO A 479 15.59 40.56 -18.84
CA PRO A 479 16.73 41.19 -18.16
C PRO A 479 17.04 40.52 -16.82
N SER A 480 16.01 40.10 -16.08
CA SER A 480 16.10 39.36 -14.81
C SER A 480 16.79 38.01 -14.91
N PHE A 481 16.78 37.36 -16.07
CA PHE A 481 17.49 36.11 -16.29
C PHE A 481 18.86 36.32 -16.94
N LEU A 482 18.93 37.21 -17.93
CA LEU A 482 20.13 37.45 -18.74
C LEU A 482 21.25 38.13 -17.94
N GLU A 483 20.94 39.13 -17.12
CA GLU A 483 21.96 39.87 -16.38
C GLU A 483 22.71 38.98 -15.36
N PRO A 484 22.04 38.13 -14.54
CA PRO A 484 22.74 37.16 -13.70
C PRO A 484 23.58 36.15 -14.49
N LEU A 485 23.09 35.66 -15.65
CA LEU A 485 23.87 34.75 -16.50
C LEU A 485 25.15 35.39 -17.03
N LEU A 486 25.08 36.65 -17.47
CA LEU A 486 26.26 37.39 -17.92
C LEU A 486 27.28 37.59 -16.78
N ARG A 487 26.81 37.80 -15.55
CA ARG A 487 27.69 37.86 -14.37
C ARG A 487 28.35 36.51 -14.08
N LEU A 488 27.64 35.39 -14.25
CA LEU A 488 28.19 34.05 -14.11
C LEU A 488 29.27 33.75 -15.17
N ALA A 489 29.07 34.22 -16.40
CA ALA A 489 30.06 34.10 -17.48
C ALA A 489 31.37 34.86 -17.21
N LEU A 490 31.33 35.85 -16.31
CA LEU A 490 32.49 36.63 -15.88
C LEU A 490 33.08 36.14 -14.55
N ASN A 491 32.66 34.99 -14.02
CA ASN A 491 33.16 34.46 -12.76
C ASN A 491 34.65 34.05 -12.85
N ASP A 492 35.41 34.24 -11.77
CA ASP A 492 36.82 33.88 -11.71
C ASP A 492 37.07 32.38 -11.93
N ASP A 493 36.14 31.54 -11.46
CA ASP A 493 36.22 30.08 -11.59
C ASP A 493 35.90 29.61 -13.02
N SER A 494 36.86 28.95 -13.66
CA SER A 494 36.71 28.44 -15.03
C SER A 494 35.67 27.32 -15.16
N CYS A 495 35.45 26.52 -14.11
CA CYS A 495 34.42 25.48 -14.12
C CYS A 495 33.02 26.08 -14.08
N VAL A 496 32.82 27.18 -13.33
CA VAL A 496 31.52 27.89 -13.30
C VAL A 496 31.21 28.52 -14.64
N ARG A 497 32.22 29.05 -15.36
CA ARG A 497 32.04 29.62 -16.70
C ARG A 497 31.75 28.61 -17.79
N LEU A 498 32.22 27.36 -17.62
CA LEU A 498 31.99 26.26 -18.57
C LEU A 498 30.60 25.63 -18.43
N LEU A 499 30.01 25.70 -17.24
CA LEU A 499 28.64 25.29 -16.95
C LEU A 499 27.64 26.34 -17.44
#